data_AF-A0A0S8H068-F1
#
_entry.id   AF-A0A0S8H068-F1
#
_cell.length_a   1.000
_cell.length_b   1.000
_cell.length_c   1.000
_cell.angle_alpha   90.00
_cell.angle_beta   90.00
_cell.angle_gamma   90.00
#
_symmetry.space_group_name_H-M   'P 1'
#
loop_
_entity.id
_entity.type
_entity.pdbx_description
1 polymer ?
#
loop_
_entity_poly.entity_id
_entity_poly.type
_entity_poly.pdbx_seq_one_letter_code
_entity_poly.pdbx_strand_id
1 'polypeptide(L)'
;MQPLRSASLPRRLLAALALLAFLSACTKWSTTRDPVDQVIREQEPSKVRVTLADYSVVELRMPKIMGDTLKGYAVEVAPPNRPSRIVAI
;
A
#
# COMPACT_ATOMS: atom_id res chain seq x y z
N MET A 1 -0.24 49.31 8.52
CA MET A 1 -0.76 48.09 9.20
C MET A 1 -2.05 47.67 8.51
N GLN A 2 -2.01 46.61 7.69
CA GLN A 2 -3.21 46.05 7.06
C GLN A 2 -3.79 44.94 7.96
N PRO A 3 -5.12 44.90 8.20
CA PRO A 3 -5.71 43.82 8.97
C PRO A 3 -5.73 42.55 8.11
N LEU A 4 -5.16 41.47 8.64
CA LEU A 4 -5.35 40.12 8.10
C LEU A 4 -6.85 39.79 8.22
N ARG A 5 -7.56 39.95 7.10
CA ARG A 5 -8.94 39.44 6.97
C ARG A 5 -8.89 37.94 7.27
N SER A 6 -9.41 37.55 8.42
CA SER A 6 -9.66 36.15 8.74
C SER A 6 -10.75 35.65 7.80
N ALA A 7 -10.33 35.13 6.65
CA ALA A 7 -11.19 34.42 5.74
C ALA A 7 -11.49 33.07 6.39
N SER A 8 -12.64 32.97 7.07
CA SER A 8 -13.14 31.69 7.55
C SER A 8 -13.33 30.77 6.35
N LEU A 9 -12.53 29.71 6.26
CA LEU A 9 -12.69 28.70 5.22
C LEU A 9 -14.12 28.16 5.30
N PRO A 10 -14.86 28.14 4.18
CA PRO A 10 -16.19 27.55 4.16
C PRO A 10 -16.09 26.10 4.63
N ARG A 11 -16.99 25.70 5.53
CA ARG A 11 -17.04 24.36 6.15
C ARG A 11 -16.92 23.21 5.14
N ARG A 12 -17.39 23.40 3.91
CA ARG A 12 -17.26 22.45 2.80
C ARG A 12 -15.81 22.19 2.37
N LEU A 13 -14.97 23.23 2.34
CA LEU A 13 -13.53 23.08 2.02
C LEU A 13 -12.80 22.33 3.13
N LEU A 14 -13.11 22.62 4.41
CA LEU A 14 -12.54 21.88 5.53
C LEU A 14 -12.93 20.39 5.49
N ALA A 15 -14.20 20.09 5.20
CA ALA A 15 -14.67 18.71 5.03
C ALA A 15 -13.99 18.00 3.84
N ALA A 16 -13.81 18.69 2.70
CA ALA A 16 -13.13 18.14 1.53
C ALA A 16 -11.65 17.85 1.82
N LEU A 17 -10.96 18.74 2.52
CA LEU A 17 -9.56 18.54 2.94
C LEU A 17 -9.43 17.37 3.93
N ALA A 18 -10.36 17.25 4.88
CA ALA A 18 -10.39 16.12 5.81
C ALA A 18 -10.61 14.78 5.06
N LEU A 19 -11.53 14.74 4.10
CA LEU A 19 -11.74 13.57 3.24
C LEU A 19 -10.48 13.21 2.46
N LEU A 20 -9.86 14.18 1.77
CA LEU A 20 -8.62 13.95 1.01
C LEU A 20 -7.48 13.42 1.89
N ALA A 21 -7.33 13.95 3.11
CA ALA A 21 -6.34 13.46 4.07
C ALA A 21 -6.63 12.00 4.48
N PHE A 22 -7.90 11.65 4.71
CA PHE A 22 -8.31 10.28 5.03
C PHE A 22 -8.04 9.30 3.88
N LEU A 23 -8.21 9.72 2.61
CA LEU A 23 -7.91 8.86 1.46
C LEU A 23 -6.42 8.50 1.37
N SER A 24 -5.52 9.40 1.78
CA SER A 24 -4.06 9.14 1.72
C SER A 24 -3.60 8.01 2.65
N ALA A 25 -4.37 7.72 3.71
CA ALA A 25 -4.05 6.67 4.67
C ALA A 25 -4.28 5.25 4.12
N CYS A 26 -5.12 5.10 3.09
CA CYS A 26 -5.46 3.79 2.51
C CYS A 26 -4.36 3.19 1.62
N THR A 27 -3.31 3.95 1.28
CA THR A 27 -2.25 3.50 0.35
C THR A 27 -0.86 3.61 0.98
N LYS A 28 -0.70 3.14 2.21
CA LYS A 28 0.60 3.12 2.91
C LYS A 28 1.17 1.71 2.97
N TRP A 29 2.43 1.58 2.57
CA TRP A 29 3.20 0.36 2.83
C TRP A 29 3.64 0.33 4.29
N SER A 30 3.46 -0.82 4.95
CA SER A 30 3.95 -1.06 6.30
C SER A 30 4.75 -2.35 6.33
N THR A 31 5.88 -2.34 7.02
CA THR A 31 6.68 -3.53 7.30
C THR A 31 6.30 -4.03 8.68
N THR A 32 5.85 -5.27 8.77
CA THR A 32 5.43 -5.91 10.03
C THR A 32 6.24 -7.17 10.27
N ARG A 33 6.42 -7.56 11.54
CA ARG A 33 7.10 -8.82 11.94
C ARG A 33 6.14 -9.96 12.29
N ASP A 34 4.85 -9.67 12.26
CA ASP A 34 3.77 -10.63 12.53
C ASP A 34 3.81 -11.77 11.51
N PRO A 35 3.34 -12.96 11.89
CA PRO A 35 3.20 -14.10 10.99
C PRO A 35 2.43 -13.73 9.72
N VAL A 36 2.93 -14.17 8.57
CA VAL A 36 2.32 -13.83 7.26
C VAL A 36 0.85 -14.26 7.23
N ASP A 37 0.52 -15.41 7.80
CA ASP A 37 -0.85 -15.90 7.87
C ASP A 37 -1.80 -15.02 8.67
N GLN A 38 -1.31 -14.46 9.78
CA GLN A 38 -2.06 -13.48 10.55
C GLN A 38 -2.31 -12.22 9.73
N VAL A 39 -1.27 -11.68 9.08
CA VAL A 39 -1.38 -10.44 8.28
C VAL A 39 -2.34 -10.60 7.11
N ILE A 40 -2.25 -11.70 6.36
CA ILE A 40 -3.12 -11.93 5.19
C ILE A 40 -4.57 -12.12 5.62
N ARG A 41 -4.83 -12.83 6.73
CA ARG A 41 -6.20 -13.12 7.20
C ARG A 41 -6.87 -11.93 7.87
N GLU A 42 -6.14 -11.14 8.65
CA GLU A 42 -6.73 -10.04 9.42
C GLU A 42 -6.82 -8.73 8.63
N GLN A 43 -5.81 -8.41 7.82
CA GLN A 43 -5.74 -7.14 7.11
C GLN A 43 -6.25 -7.23 5.67
N GLU A 44 -6.42 -8.44 5.13
CA GLU A 44 -6.81 -8.72 3.74
C GLU A 44 -6.14 -7.76 2.73
N PRO A 45 -4.79 -7.67 2.74
CA PRO A 45 -4.09 -6.67 1.96
C PRO A 45 -4.28 -6.93 0.46
N SER A 46 -4.55 -5.87 -0.30
CA SER A 46 -4.64 -5.96 -1.76
C SER A 46 -3.32 -6.38 -2.42
N LYS A 47 -2.19 -6.10 -1.76
CA LYS A 47 -0.83 -6.34 -2.24
C LYS A 47 0.14 -6.60 -1.09
N VAL A 48 1.12 -7.47 -1.31
CA VAL A 48 2.21 -7.76 -0.37
C VAL A 48 3.53 -7.71 -1.12
N ARG A 49 4.57 -7.18 -0.47
CA ARG A 49 5.93 -7.14 -1.00
C ARG A 49 6.77 -8.17 -0.26
N VAL A 50 7.38 -9.08 -1.00
CA VAL A 50 8.22 -10.15 -0.45
C VAL A 50 9.65 -9.93 -0.94
N THR A 51 10.60 -9.97 -0.01
CA THR A 51 12.02 -10.04 -0.34
C THR A 51 12.42 -11.51 -0.33
N LEU A 52 12.89 -11.99 -1.47
CA LEU A 52 13.34 -13.37 -1.67
C LEU A 52 14.77 -13.54 -1.11
N ALA A 53 15.21 -14.79 -0.99
CA ALA A 53 16.53 -15.14 -0.44
C ALA A 53 17.70 -14.61 -1.30
N ASP A 54 17.46 -14.34 -2.58
CA ASP A 54 18.40 -13.72 -3.52
C ASP A 54 18.38 -12.18 -3.46
N TYR A 55 17.71 -11.60 -2.45
CA TYR A 55 17.48 -10.17 -2.27
C TYR A 55 16.61 -9.50 -3.33
N SER A 56 16.02 -10.27 -4.26
CA SER A 56 15.05 -9.73 -5.20
C SER A 56 13.72 -9.41 -4.51
N VAL A 57 12.99 -8.44 -5.04
CA VAL A 57 11.74 -7.94 -4.45
C VAL A 57 10.58 -8.21 -5.41
N VAL A 58 9.58 -8.92 -4.91
CA VAL A 58 8.38 -9.28 -5.68
C VAL A 58 7.15 -8.66 -5.01
N GLU A 59 6.32 -7.97 -5.81
CA GLU A 59 4.98 -7.54 -5.40
C GLU A 59 3.99 -8.64 -5.76
N LEU A 60 3.41 -9.30 -4.76
CA LEU A 60 2.29 -10.22 -4.91
C LEU A 60 0.98 -9.44 -4.80
N ARG A 61 0.14 -9.53 -5.83
CA ARG A 61 -1.21 -8.97 -5.86
C ARG A 61 -2.25 -10.05 -5.58
N MET A 62 -3.33 -9.68 -4.90
CA MET A 62 -4.38 -10.61 -4.45
C MET A 62 -3.77 -11.81 -3.69
N PRO A 63 -2.99 -11.54 -2.63
CA PRO A 63 -2.32 -12.59 -1.88
C PRO A 63 -3.34 -13.51 -1.21
N LYS A 64 -3.13 -14.83 -1.32
CA LYS A 64 -3.95 -15.85 -0.67
C LYS A 64 -3.07 -16.98 -0.15
N ILE A 65 -3.40 -17.47 1.04
CA ILE A 65 -2.68 -18.61 1.65
C ILE A 65 -3.38 -19.92 1.28
N MET A 66 -2.58 -20.88 0.82
CA MET A 66 -2.99 -22.24 0.49
C MET A 66 -2.07 -23.23 1.22
N GLY A 67 -2.47 -23.67 2.41
CA GLY A 67 -1.59 -24.44 3.30
C GLY A 67 -0.42 -23.57 3.73
N ASP A 68 0.81 -23.99 3.44
CA ASP A 68 2.04 -23.25 3.74
C ASP A 68 2.50 -22.36 2.58
N THR A 69 1.72 -22.26 1.51
CA THR A 69 2.08 -21.50 0.31
C THR A 69 1.32 -20.18 0.24
N LEU A 70 2.04 -19.08 0.06
CA LEU A 70 1.48 -17.78 -0.34
C LEU A 70 1.39 -17.71 -1.86
N LYS A 71 0.17 -17.56 -2.40
CA LYS A 71 -0.11 -17.43 -3.83
C LYS A 71 -0.62 -16.04 -4.18
N GLY A 72 -0.43 -15.63 -5.42
CA GLY A 72 -0.96 -14.39 -5.96
C GLY A 72 -0.37 -14.11 -7.34
N TYR A 73 -0.70 -12.95 -7.91
CA TYR A 73 -0.10 -12.51 -9.17
C TYR A 73 1.17 -11.74 -8.87
N ALA A 74 2.32 -12.25 -9.27
CA ALA A 74 3.58 -11.56 -9.06
C ALA A 74 3.81 -10.49 -10.12
N VAL A 75 4.25 -9.33 -9.65
CA VAL A 75 4.82 -8.28 -10.47
C VAL A 75 6.24 -8.11 -9.99
N GLU A 76 7.20 -8.39 -10.86
CA GLU A 76 8.60 -8.14 -10.59
C GLU A 76 8.78 -6.63 -10.41
N VAL A 77 9.16 -6.23 -9.20
CA VAL A 77 9.43 -4.83 -8.90
C VAL A 77 10.82 -4.53 -9.44
N ALA A 78 10.86 -4.22 -10.73
CA ALA A 78 12.09 -3.85 -11.39
C ALA A 78 12.74 -2.65 -10.65
N PRO A 79 14.09 -2.61 -10.53
CA PRO A 79 14.80 -1.43 -10.05
C PRO A 79 14.42 -0.20 -10.91
N PRO A 80 14.58 1.04 -10.41
CA PRO A 80 14.00 2.26 -10.99
C PRO A 80 14.33 2.55 -12.48
N ASN A 81 15.20 1.74 -13.09
CA ASN A 81 15.65 1.87 -14.46
C ASN A 81 15.22 0.70 -15.40
N ARG A 82 14.24 -0.13 -15.02
CA ARG A 82 13.72 -1.22 -15.87
C ARG A 82 12.18 -1.35 -15.74
N PRO A 83 11.43 -1.65 -16.82
CA PRO A 83 9.99 -1.85 -16.76
C PRO A 83 9.62 -3.13 -15.98
N SER A 84 8.53 -3.05 -15.20
CA SER A 84 7.99 -4.16 -14.41
C SER A 84 7.46 -5.28 -15.32
N ARG A 85 7.78 -6.54 -15.01
CA ARG A 85 7.28 -7.72 -15.73
C ARG A 85 6.29 -8.50 -14.85
N ILE A 86 5.17 -8.92 -15.43
CA ILE A 86 4.20 -9.79 -14.75
C ILE A 86 4.72 -11.22 -14.81
N VAL A 87 4.76 -11.90 -13.66
CA VAL A 87 5.20 -13.29 -13.51
C VAL A 87 4.10 -14.05 -12.75
N ALA A 88 3.73 -15.25 -13.22
CA ALA A 88 2.81 -16.12 -12.47
C ALA A 88 3.64 -17.00 -11.53
N ILE A 89 3.25 -17.08 -10.25
CA ILE A 89 3.87 -17.92 -9.21
C ILE A 89 2.81 -18.81 -8.57
#